data_AF-A0A0F8M414-F1
#
_entry.id   AF-A0A0F8M414-F1
#
_cell.length_a   1.000
_cell.length_b   1.000
_cell.length_c   1.000
_cell.angle_alpha   90.00
_cell.angle_beta   90.00
_cell.angle_gamma   90.00
#
_symmetry.space_group_name_H-M   'P 1'
#
loop_
_entity.id
_entity.type
_entity.pdbx_description
1 polymer ?
#
loop_
_entity_poly.entity_id
_entity_poly.type
_entity_poly.pdbx_seq_one_letter_code
_entity_poly.pdbx_strand_id
1 'polypeptide(L)'
;MLKNACTESGKRTITRDPREHLMEDMRAKLNTEKGTEKYQKRMSTVEPVFGQMKQDRGFREFLLRGIRKTGIEFVMICTVHNIKKIADFIKRQGKNLKEMLKMIVGGESKGWNKGRIQARMANTLC
;
A
#
# COMPACT_ATOMS: atom_id res chain seq x y z
N MET A 1 -10.02 -33.02 15.05
CA MET A 1 -9.58 -32.05 14.03
C MET A 1 -8.08 -31.71 14.08
N LEU A 2 -7.37 -31.92 15.20
CA LEU A 2 -5.93 -31.57 15.34
C LEU A 2 -4.92 -32.63 14.80
N LYS A 3 -5.39 -33.83 14.42
CA LYS A 3 -4.51 -34.90 13.88
C LYS A 3 -3.81 -34.49 12.58
N ASN A 4 -4.48 -33.70 11.73
CA ASN A 4 -3.96 -33.29 10.43
C ASN A 4 -2.94 -32.13 10.53
N ALA A 5 -2.82 -31.51 11.71
CA ALA A 5 -1.95 -30.37 11.98
C ALA A 5 -0.67 -30.75 12.73
N CYS A 6 -0.44 -32.05 12.96
CA CYS A 6 0.76 -32.56 13.63
C CYS A 6 1.89 -32.78 12.61
N THR A 7 3.12 -32.48 13.03
CA THR A 7 4.33 -32.88 12.30
C THR A 7 4.49 -34.41 12.34
N GLU A 8 5.12 -34.99 11.32
CA GLU A 8 5.31 -36.46 11.12
C GLU A 8 6.26 -37.15 12.13
N SER A 9 6.53 -36.53 13.29
CA SER A 9 7.42 -37.08 14.29
C SER A 9 6.74 -38.16 15.14
N GLY A 10 7.53 -39.08 15.73
CA GLY A 10 7.04 -40.13 16.63
C GLY A 10 6.27 -39.62 17.87
N LYS A 11 6.34 -38.32 18.16
CA LYS A 11 5.48 -37.62 19.12
C LYS A 11 4.64 -36.56 18.40
N ARG A 12 3.33 -36.51 18.67
CA ARG A 12 2.44 -35.48 18.12
C ARG A 12 2.65 -34.16 18.86
N THR A 13 3.41 -33.24 18.26
CA THR A 13 3.63 -31.89 18.78
C THR A 13 2.99 -30.87 17.85
N ILE A 14 2.27 -29.90 18.40
CA ILE A 14 1.69 -28.77 17.67
C ILE A 14 2.37 -27.52 18.17
N THR A 15 3.12 -26.84 17.30
CA THR A 15 3.72 -25.54 17.59
C THR A 15 2.85 -24.47 16.96
N ARG A 16 2.30 -23.58 17.78
CA ARG A 16 1.50 -22.43 17.34
C ARG A 16 2.17 -21.14 17.82
N ASP A 17 2.24 -20.14 16.96
CA ASP A 17 2.67 -18.79 17.40
C ASP A 17 1.48 -18.12 18.12
N PRO A 18 1.70 -17.40 19.24
CA PRO A 18 0.62 -16.71 19.95
C PRO A 18 -0.19 -15.74 19.06
N ARG A 19 0.40 -15.24 17.96
CA ARG A 19 -0.20 -14.29 17.02
C ARG A 19 -0.82 -14.94 15.80
N GLU A 20 -0.85 -16.27 15.72
CA GLU A 20 -1.33 -17.01 14.55
C GLU A 20 -2.82 -16.76 14.27
N HIS A 21 -3.61 -16.50 15.32
CA HIS A 21 -5.00 -16.08 15.22
C HIS A 21 -5.18 -14.82 14.33
N LEU A 22 -4.25 -13.85 14.40
CA LEU A 22 -4.30 -12.65 13.57
C LEU A 22 -4.11 -12.97 12.08
N MET A 23 -3.29 -13.97 11.77
CA MET A 23 -3.08 -14.43 10.40
C MET A 23 -4.30 -15.18 9.88
N GLU A 24 -4.93 -16.00 10.73
CA GLU A 24 -6.18 -16.70 10.41
C GLU A 24 -7.32 -15.72 10.12
N ASP A 25 -7.48 -14.68 10.94
CA ASP A 25 -8.46 -13.60 10.73
C ASP A 25 -8.23 -12.87 9.41
N MET A 26 -6.96 -12.56 9.09
CA MET A 26 -6.62 -11.90 7.84
C MET A 26 -6.87 -12.81 6.63
N ARG A 27 -6.57 -14.11 6.73
CA ARG A 27 -6.89 -15.10 5.69
C ARG A 27 -8.39 -15.22 5.47
N ALA A 28 -9.18 -15.32 6.54
CA ALA A 28 -10.63 -15.35 6.47
C ALA A 28 -11.17 -14.10 5.75
N LYS A 29 -10.64 -12.91 6.06
CA LYS A 29 -10.99 -11.66 5.40
C LYS A 29 -10.61 -11.63 3.92
N LEU A 30 -9.43 -12.13 3.56
CA LEU A 30 -8.95 -12.17 2.17
C LEU A 30 -9.72 -13.17 1.31
N ASN A 31 -10.18 -14.28 1.90
CA ASN A 31 -10.94 -15.32 1.19
C ASN A 31 -12.40 -14.92 0.90
N THR A 32 -12.88 -13.80 1.44
CA THR A 32 -14.19 -13.24 1.04
C THR A 32 -14.12 -12.69 -0.38
N GLU A 33 -15.21 -12.75 -1.15
CA GLU A 33 -15.26 -12.19 -2.52
C GLU A 33 -14.82 -10.71 -2.55
N LYS A 34 -15.32 -9.90 -1.61
CA LYS A 34 -14.92 -8.48 -1.44
C LYS A 34 -13.43 -8.33 -1.10
N GLY A 35 -12.86 -9.28 -0.37
CA GLY A 35 -11.44 -9.33 -0.01
C GLY A 35 -10.58 -9.64 -1.23
N THR A 36 -10.95 -10.69 -1.97
CA THR A 36 -10.30 -11.13 -3.21
C THR A 36 -10.29 -10.04 -4.26
N GLU A 37 -11.41 -9.36 -4.53
CA GLU A 37 -11.46 -8.27 -5.49
C GLU A 37 -10.53 -7.10 -5.11
N LYS A 38 -10.51 -6.72 -3.82
CA LYS A 38 -9.60 -5.66 -3.33
C LYS A 38 -8.15 -6.09 -3.44
N TYR A 39 -7.85 -7.36 -3.18
CA TYR A 39 -6.52 -7.92 -3.30
C TYR A 39 -6.04 -7.91 -4.76
N GLN A 40 -6.89 -8.34 -5.70
CA GLN A 40 -6.61 -8.28 -7.13
C GLN A 40 -6.36 -6.83 -7.61
N LYS A 41 -7.15 -5.86 -7.14
CA LYS A 41 -6.90 -4.44 -7.44
C LYS A 41 -5.55 -3.94 -6.93
N ARG A 42 -5.03 -4.48 -5.83
CA ARG A 42 -3.71 -4.11 -5.29
C ARG A 42 -2.57 -4.62 -6.18
N MET A 43 -2.73 -5.78 -6.81
CA MET A 43 -1.75 -6.36 -7.72
C MET A 43 -1.39 -5.39 -8.85
N SER A 44 -2.37 -4.67 -9.41
CA SER A 44 -2.12 -3.71 -10.49
C SER A 44 -1.72 -2.31 -10.01
N THR A 45 -2.08 -1.93 -8.79
CA THR A 45 -1.89 -0.54 -8.31
C THR A 45 -0.68 -0.37 -7.42
N VAL A 46 -0.48 -1.28 -6.46
CA VAL A 46 0.48 -1.13 -5.37
C VAL A 46 1.78 -1.88 -5.66
N GLU A 47 1.70 -3.09 -6.21
CA GLU A 47 2.89 -3.90 -6.50
C GLU A 47 3.85 -3.24 -7.51
N PRO A 48 3.37 -2.61 -8.61
CA PRO A 48 4.27 -1.94 -9.54
C PRO A 48 5.00 -0.76 -8.88
N VAL A 49 4.33 -0.02 -7.98
CA VAL A 49 4.94 1.10 -7.27
C VAL A 49 6.09 0.62 -6.40
N PHE A 50 5.89 -0.47 -5.65
CA PHE A 50 6.96 -1.07 -4.86
C PHE A 50 8.08 -1.67 -5.71
N GLY A 51 7.73 -2.28 -6.85
CA GLY A 51 8.72 -2.76 -7.83
C GLY A 51 9.60 -1.64 -8.35
N GLN A 52 9.01 -0.53 -8.79
CA GLN A 52 9.72 0.66 -9.27
C GLN A 52 10.56 1.33 -8.17
N MET A 53 10.06 1.38 -6.93
CA MET A 53 10.84 1.89 -5.81
C MET A 53 12.08 1.03 -5.53
N LYS A 54 11.94 -0.31 -5.59
CA LYS A 54 13.04 -1.23 -5.27
C LYS A 54 14.05 -1.42 -6.40
N GLN A 55 13.58 -1.59 -7.64
CA GLN A 55 14.45 -1.91 -8.79
C GLN A 55 14.92 -0.64 -9.50
N ASP A 56 14.01 0.25 -9.91
CA ASP A 56 14.40 1.43 -10.70
C ASP A 56 15.13 2.48 -9.85
N ARG A 57 14.75 2.60 -8.57
CA ARG A 57 15.30 3.63 -7.66
C ARG A 57 16.27 3.09 -6.61
N GLY A 58 16.48 1.78 -6.56
CA GLY A 58 17.40 1.15 -5.61
C GLY A 58 17.00 1.28 -4.13
N PHE A 59 15.76 1.66 -3.82
CA PHE A 59 15.29 1.82 -2.44
C PHE A 59 14.99 0.45 -1.81
N ARG A 60 16.04 -0.21 -1.32
CA ARG A 60 15.96 -1.53 -0.67
C ARG A 60 16.08 -1.44 0.84
N GLU A 61 16.75 -0.42 1.34
CA GLU A 61 17.07 -0.23 2.75
C GLU A 61 16.81 1.22 3.15
N PHE A 62 16.43 1.43 4.41
CA PHE A 62 16.29 2.77 4.98
C PHE A 62 17.65 3.26 5.47
N LEU A 63 18.00 4.49 5.14
CA LEU A 63 19.23 5.12 5.61
C LEU A 63 19.12 5.56 7.07
N LEU A 64 17.91 5.89 7.52
CA LEU A 64 17.68 6.38 8.88
C LEU A 64 17.16 5.27 9.81
N ARG A 65 17.65 5.28 11.05
CA ARG A 65 17.19 4.39 12.12
C ARG A 65 16.13 5.05 13.00
N GLY A 66 15.10 4.28 13.32
CA GLY A 66 14.01 4.67 14.23
C GLY A 66 12.72 5.06 13.48
N ILE A 67 11.59 4.59 14.01
CA ILE A 67 10.25 4.63 13.36
C ILE A 67 9.92 6.01 12.78
N ARG A 68 10.12 7.07 13.57
CA ARG A 68 9.81 8.44 13.16
C ARG A 68 10.65 8.89 11.96
N LYS A 69 11.95 8.60 11.95
CA LYS A 69 12.86 9.03 10.89
C LYS A 69 12.66 8.22 9.61
N THR A 70 12.55 6.90 9.76
CA THR A 70 12.20 5.96 8.67
C THR A 70 10.85 6.34 8.02
N GLY A 71 9.87 6.77 8.81
CA GLY A 71 8.59 7.26 8.29
C GLY A 71 8.72 8.49 7.39
N ILE A 72 9.55 9.47 7.78
CA ILE A 72 9.82 10.66 6.97
C ILE A 72 10.52 10.27 5.66
N GLU A 73 11.51 9.40 5.73
CA GLU A 73 12.24 8.89 4.56
C GLU A 73 11.28 8.21 3.58
N PHE A 74 10.38 7.36 4.07
CA PHE A 74 9.37 6.70 3.24
C PHE A 74 8.43 7.71 2.55
N VAL A 75 7.92 8.70 3.30
CA VAL A 75 7.06 9.76 2.76
C VAL A 75 7.78 10.57 1.68
N MET A 76 9.08 10.82 1.86
CA MET A 76 9.90 11.52 0.88
C MET A 76 10.01 10.71 -0.42
N ILE A 77 10.30 9.40 -0.35
CA ILE A 77 10.35 8.54 -1.54
C ILE A 77 8.98 8.50 -2.25
N CYS A 78 7.88 8.38 -1.51
CA CYS A 78 6.53 8.41 -2.08
C CYS A 78 6.25 9.74 -2.79
N THR A 79 6.67 10.86 -2.21
CA THR A 79 6.53 12.19 -2.81
C THR A 79 7.27 12.28 -4.14
N VAL A 80 8.53 11.85 -4.16
CA VAL A 80 9.34 11.82 -5.40
C VAL A 80 8.75 10.86 -6.43
N HIS A 81 8.17 9.73 -6.01
CA HIS A 81 7.46 8.82 -6.91
C HIS A 81 6.26 9.51 -7.59
N ASN A 82 5.44 10.21 -6.82
CA ASN A 82 4.27 10.92 -7.34
C ASN A 82 4.66 12.07 -8.28
N ILE A 83 5.67 12.85 -7.92
CA ILE A 83 6.19 13.94 -8.79
C ILE A 83 6.67 13.36 -10.13
N LYS A 84 7.40 12.25 -10.12
CA LYS A 84 7.84 11.60 -11.36
C LYS A 84 6.65 11.17 -12.23
N LYS A 85 5.61 10.56 -11.64
CA LYS A 85 4.39 10.18 -12.38
C LYS A 85 3.75 11.38 -13.07
N ILE A 86 3.67 12.52 -12.39
CA ILE A 86 3.13 13.77 -12.95
C ILE A 86 4.03 14.28 -14.08
N ALA A 87 5.34 14.35 -13.86
CA ALA A 87 6.30 14.79 -14.88
C ALA A 87 6.26 13.91 -16.14
N ASP A 88 6.22 12.58 -15.98
CA ASP A 88 6.14 11.64 -17.09
C ASP A 88 4.77 11.70 -17.80
N PHE A 89 3.71 12.09 -17.10
CA PHE A 89 2.39 12.34 -17.70
C PHE A 89 2.39 13.61 -18.54
N ILE A 90 2.97 14.70 -18.04
CA ILE A 90 3.14 15.96 -18.79
C ILE A 90 3.96 15.72 -20.06
N LYS A 91 5.10 15.03 -19.95
CA LYS A 91 5.95 14.68 -21.09
C LYS A 91 5.19 13.91 -22.18
N ARG A 92 4.37 12.93 -21.79
CA ARG A 92 3.56 12.13 -22.73
C ARG A 92 2.48 12.94 -23.45
N GLN A 93 1.92 13.95 -22.80
CA GLN A 93 0.87 14.79 -23.38
C GLN A 93 1.42 15.84 -24.35
N GLY A 94 2.73 16.12 -24.33
CA GLY A 94 3.35 17.17 -25.15
C GLY A 94 2.82 18.59 -24.85
N LYS A 95 2.08 18.76 -23.74
CA LYS A 95 1.41 20.00 -23.34
C LYS A 95 2.23 20.72 -22.28
N ASN A 96 2.14 22.04 -22.27
CA ASN A 96 2.77 22.83 -21.23
C ASN A 96 2.04 22.69 -19.89
N LEU A 97 2.79 22.82 -18.79
CA LEU A 97 2.22 22.73 -17.43
C LEU A 97 1.03 23.70 -17.24
N LYS A 98 1.11 24.89 -17.84
CA LYS A 98 0.05 25.91 -17.81
C LYS A 98 -1.25 25.43 -18.48
N GLU A 99 -1.16 24.65 -19.55
CA GLU A 99 -2.31 24.11 -20.28
C GLU A 99 -2.95 22.95 -19.49
N MET A 100 -2.14 22.09 -18.88
CA MET A 100 -2.64 21.04 -18.01
C MET A 100 -3.32 21.59 -16.76
N LEU A 101 -2.73 22.61 -16.13
CA LEU A 101 -3.35 23.29 -14.99
C LEU A 101 -4.67 23.95 -15.38
N LYS A 102 -4.77 24.54 -16.57
CA LYS A 102 -6.04 25.06 -17.09
C LYS A 102 -7.09 23.95 -17.28
N MET A 103 -6.72 22.74 -17.69
CA MET A 103 -7.66 21.61 -17.78
C MET A 103 -8.13 21.14 -16.39
N ILE A 104 -7.27 21.21 -15.37
CA ILE A 104 -7.58 20.77 -14.01
C ILE A 104 -8.38 21.83 -13.24
N VAL A 105 -8.04 23.11 -13.42
CA VAL A 105 -8.62 24.25 -12.68
C VAL A 105 -9.78 24.89 -13.44
N GLY A 106 -9.81 24.80 -14.76
CA GLY A 106 -10.84 25.39 -15.63
C GLY A 106 -12.01 24.45 -15.96
N GLY A 107 -12.03 23.23 -15.42
CA GLY A 107 -13.19 22.34 -15.50
C GLY A 107 -14.21 22.75 -14.45
N GLU A 108 -15.32 23.35 -14.89
CA GLU A 108 -16.47 23.60 -14.03
C GLU A 108 -16.84 22.38 -13.20
N SER A 109 -17.10 22.65 -11.93
CA SER A 109 -17.54 21.75 -10.89
C SER A 109 -18.64 20.78 -11.34
N LYS A 110 -18.28 19.53 -11.64
CA LYS A 110 -19.20 18.40 -11.47
C LYS A 110 -18.61 17.39 -10.49
N GLY A 111 -19.05 17.52 -9.23
CA GLY A 111 -19.21 16.39 -8.33
C GLY A 111 -17.92 15.76 -7.79
N TRP A 112 -17.05 16.53 -7.13
CA TRP A 112 -16.22 15.93 -6.08
C TRP A 112 -17.13 15.72 -4.87
N ASN A 113 -17.68 14.52 -4.73
CA ASN A 113 -18.37 14.12 -3.51
C ASN A 113 -17.43 14.38 -2.33
N LYS A 114 -17.73 15.42 -1.54
CA LYS A 114 -17.11 15.72 -0.24
C LYS A 114 -17.51 14.64 0.76
N GLY A 115 -17.12 13.40 0.48
CA GLY A 115 -17.15 12.28 1.41
C GLY A 115 -16.02 12.49 2.41
N ARG A 116 -16.28 13.35 3.39
CA ARG A 116 -15.72 13.35 4.75
C ARG A 116 -14.46 12.48 4.90
N ILE A 117 -13.28 13.02 4.57
CA ILE A 117 -12.03 12.46 5.08
C ILE A 117 -12.02 12.81 6.57
N GLN A 118 -12.70 12.01 7.38
CA GLN A 118 -12.43 11.95 8.80
C GLN A 118 -10.99 11.43 8.91
N ALA A 119 -10.07 12.35 9.22
CA ALA A 119 -8.79 11.99 9.78
C ALA A 119 -9.07 11.22 11.08
N ARG A 120 -9.15 9.90 10.99
CA ARG A 120 -8.98 9.04 12.15
C ARG A 120 -7.50 9.16 12.53
N MET A 121 -7.22 10.06 13.47
CA MET A 121 -6.06 9.89 14.33
C MET A 121 -6.18 8.50 14.96
N ALA A 122 -5.40 7.55 14.46
CA ALA A 122 -5.25 6.25 15.10
C ALA A 122 -4.38 6.47 16.34
N ASN A 123 -5.02 6.86 17.44
CA ASN A 123 -4.54 6.56 18.78
C ASN A 123 -4.99 5.14 19.11
N THR A 124 -4.03 4.22 19.07
CA THR A 124 -3.99 2.91 19.76
C THR A 124 -2.51 2.53 19.67
N LEU A 125 -1.65 2.80 20.65
CA LEU A 125 -1.50 2.04 21.89
C LEU A 125 -1.72 0.53 21.66
N CYS A 126 -0.72 -0.12 21.06
CA CYS A 126 -0.09 -1.39 21.47
C CYS A 126 1.06 -1.67 20.50
#